data_AF-A0A2N3LCZ5-F1
#
_entry.id   AF-A0A2N3LCZ5-F1
#
_cell.length_a   1.000
_cell.length_b   1.000
_cell.length_c   1.000
_cell.angle_alpha   90.00
_cell.angle_beta   90.00
_cell.angle_gamma   90.00
#
_symmetry.space_group_name_H-M   'P 1'
#
loop_
_entity.id
_entity.type
_entity.pdbx_description
1 polymer ?
#
loop_
_entity_poly.entity_id
_entity_poly.type
_entity_poly.pdbx_seq_one_letter_code
_entity_poly.pdbx_strand_id
1 'polypeptide(L)'
;MRNRKELEQHLVNTIQKIRRKRSDINDIKLYLAEKHDIMAGTVQEIINKPEEKLPKLEIRELFLIAEQVFMKSGVLEVNPEKYFTEVETKSAHTYSESIKREDIDFPITFTNATVVGNATYMVTMSIQTINKLIESQLLGYDFELQREAKFIRQKDNSIRMEPTLNKKNVEEI
;
A
#
# COMPACT_ATOMS: atom_id res chain seq x y z
N MET A 1 -4.17 10.73 -2.94
CA MET A 1 -5.60 10.64 -3.28
C MET A 1 -6.33 11.90 -2.79
N ARG A 2 -7.20 12.48 -3.63
CA ARG A 2 -7.76 13.84 -3.41
C ARG A 2 -9.09 13.88 -2.65
N ASN A 3 -10.04 13.00 -2.94
CA ASN A 3 -11.34 12.98 -2.24
C ASN A 3 -11.97 11.57 -2.20
N ARG A 4 -11.70 10.81 -1.12
CA ARG A 4 -12.13 9.40 -1.00
C ARG A 4 -13.64 9.23 -1.00
N LYS A 5 -14.30 9.96 -0.11
CA LYS A 5 -15.72 9.76 0.22
C LYS A 5 -16.60 10.08 -0.97
N GLU A 6 -16.20 11.09 -1.75
CA GLU A 6 -16.87 11.45 -2.99
C GLU A 6 -16.81 10.30 -4.01
N LEU A 7 -15.61 9.75 -4.25
CA LEU A 7 -15.43 8.60 -5.14
C LEU A 7 -16.25 7.39 -4.66
N GLU A 8 -16.18 7.07 -3.36
CA GLU A 8 -16.93 5.95 -2.78
C GLU A 8 -18.44 6.12 -3.02
N GLN A 9 -18.98 7.32 -2.81
CA GLN A 9 -20.39 7.60 -3.05
C GLN A 9 -20.78 7.44 -4.54
N HIS A 10 -19.94 7.94 -5.45
CA HIS A 10 -20.15 7.76 -6.89
C HIS A 10 -20.06 6.30 -7.31
N LEU A 11 -19.13 5.54 -6.71
CA LEU A 11 -18.98 4.10 -6.95
C LEU A 11 -20.19 3.32 -6.45
N VAL A 12 -20.71 3.60 -5.25
CA VAL A 12 -21.94 2.97 -4.74
C VAL A 12 -23.06 3.13 -5.76
N ASN A 13 -23.32 4.36 -6.21
CA ASN A 13 -24.39 4.67 -7.15
C ASN A 13 -24.18 3.97 -8.51
N THR A 14 -22.94 3.88 -8.97
CA THR A 14 -22.60 3.28 -10.27
C THR A 14 -22.68 1.75 -10.21
N ILE A 15 -22.15 1.14 -9.14
CA ILE A 15 -22.22 -0.30 -8.87
C ILE A 15 -23.68 -0.75 -8.81
N GLN A 16 -24.55 -0.01 -8.13
CA GLN A 16 -25.98 -0.34 -8.07
C GLN A 16 -26.64 -0.39 -9.46
N LYS A 17 -26.21 0.47 -10.41
CA LYS A 17 -26.70 0.48 -11.79
C LYS A 17 -26.17 -0.71 -12.60
N ILE A 18 -24.89 -1.04 -12.47
CA ILE A 18 -24.26 -2.10 -13.27
C ILE A 18 -24.46 -3.51 -12.67
N ARG A 19 -24.83 -3.64 -11.39
CA ARG A 19 -25.02 -4.92 -10.70
C ARG A 19 -25.99 -5.87 -11.41
N ARG A 20 -26.94 -5.35 -12.20
CA ARG A 20 -27.89 -6.15 -12.99
C ARG A 20 -27.27 -6.73 -14.27
N LYS A 21 -26.18 -6.12 -14.77
CA LYS A 21 -25.45 -6.57 -15.96
C LYS A 21 -24.46 -7.67 -15.57
N ARG A 22 -24.93 -8.92 -15.58
CA ARG A 22 -24.12 -10.07 -15.17
C ARG A 22 -22.82 -10.23 -15.97
N SER A 23 -22.84 -9.92 -17.27
CA SER A 23 -21.65 -9.95 -18.12
C SER A 23 -20.58 -9.00 -17.59
N ASP A 24 -20.92 -7.73 -17.41
CA ASP A 24 -19.99 -6.70 -16.91
C ASP A 24 -19.40 -7.09 -15.54
N ILE A 25 -20.23 -7.60 -14.62
CA ILE A 25 -19.76 -8.02 -13.29
C ILE A 25 -18.82 -9.22 -13.38
N ASN A 26 -19.10 -10.18 -14.27
CA ASN A 26 -18.22 -11.33 -14.46
C ASN A 26 -16.89 -10.94 -15.10
N ASP A 27 -16.90 -10.01 -16.06
CA ASP A 27 -15.67 -9.48 -16.66
C ASP A 27 -14.80 -8.77 -15.62
N ILE A 28 -15.41 -7.95 -14.74
CA ILE A 28 -14.71 -7.27 -13.64
C ILE A 28 -14.06 -8.31 -12.71
N LYS A 29 -14.79 -9.36 -12.33
CA LYS A 29 -14.25 -10.43 -11.48
C LYS A 29 -13.09 -11.17 -12.12
N LEU A 30 -13.23 -11.55 -13.39
CA LEU A 30 -12.20 -12.28 -14.13
C LEU A 30 -10.94 -11.43 -14.24
N TYR A 31 -11.07 -10.16 -14.63
CA TYR A 31 -9.96 -9.25 -14.75
C TYR A 31 -9.19 -9.09 -13.43
N LEU A 32 -9.91 -8.80 -12.34
CA LEU A 32 -9.28 -8.56 -11.03
C LEU A 32 -8.66 -9.83 -10.44
N ALA A 33 -9.25 -11.00 -10.69
CA ALA A 33 -8.67 -12.27 -10.28
C ALA A 33 -7.41 -12.62 -11.08
N GLU A 34 -7.42 -12.45 -12.40
CA GLU A 34 -6.29 -12.84 -13.26
C GLU A 34 -5.10 -11.88 -13.19
N LYS A 35 -5.36 -10.58 -12.97
CA LYS A 35 -4.31 -9.55 -13.01
C LYS A 35 -3.80 -9.14 -11.64
N HIS A 36 -4.64 -9.25 -10.61
CA HIS A 36 -4.36 -8.71 -9.28
C HIS A 36 -4.63 -9.72 -8.17
N ASP A 37 -4.89 -10.99 -8.49
CA ASP A 37 -5.22 -12.06 -7.55
C ASP A 37 -6.39 -11.74 -6.61
N ILE A 38 -7.23 -10.75 -6.95
CA ILE A 38 -8.37 -10.37 -6.12
C ILE A 38 -9.49 -11.39 -6.34
N MET A 39 -9.82 -12.14 -5.30
CA MET A 39 -10.76 -13.24 -5.44
C MET A 39 -12.14 -12.77 -5.94
N ALA A 40 -12.72 -13.52 -6.87
CA ALA A 40 -14.05 -13.23 -7.40
C ALA A 40 -15.15 -13.15 -6.33
N GLY A 41 -14.97 -13.88 -5.22
CA GLY A 41 -15.80 -13.79 -4.01
C GLY A 41 -15.73 -12.41 -3.35
N THR A 42 -14.51 -11.89 -3.13
CA THR A 42 -14.25 -10.55 -2.60
C THR A 42 -14.92 -9.47 -3.46
N VAL A 43 -14.73 -9.55 -4.78
CA VAL A 43 -15.40 -8.64 -5.73
C VAL A 43 -16.92 -8.77 -5.63
N GLN A 44 -17.46 -9.98 -5.55
CA GLN A 44 -18.90 -10.19 -5.41
C GLN A 44 -19.47 -9.61 -4.11
N GLU A 45 -18.72 -9.67 -3.00
CA GLU A 45 -19.09 -9.04 -1.75
C GLU A 45 -19.15 -7.52 -1.87
N ILE A 46 -18.16 -6.91 -2.52
CA ILE A 46 -18.13 -5.46 -2.79
C ILE A 46 -19.36 -5.05 -3.61
N ILE A 47 -19.68 -5.81 -4.67
CA ILE A 47 -20.86 -5.53 -5.52
C ILE A 47 -22.17 -5.70 -4.75
N ASN A 48 -22.23 -6.62 -3.81
CA ASN A 48 -23.44 -6.89 -3.02
C ASN A 48 -23.68 -5.84 -1.93
N LYS A 49 -22.61 -5.34 -1.30
CA LYS A 49 -22.64 -4.38 -0.18
C LYS A 49 -21.62 -3.25 -0.37
N PRO A 50 -21.78 -2.41 -1.40
CA PRO A 50 -20.78 -1.41 -1.73
C PRO A 50 -20.59 -0.36 -0.62
N GLU A 51 -21.66 0.04 0.08
CA GLU A 51 -21.55 1.03 1.17
C GLU A 51 -20.70 0.54 2.34
N GLU A 52 -20.73 -0.77 2.63
CA GLU A 52 -20.01 -1.35 3.77
C GLU A 52 -18.56 -1.71 3.41
N LYS A 53 -18.33 -2.15 2.18
CA LYS A 53 -17.05 -2.72 1.75
C LYS A 53 -16.09 -1.70 1.17
N LEU A 54 -16.57 -0.75 0.35
CA LEU A 54 -15.70 0.27 -0.27
C LEU A 54 -14.87 1.08 0.75
N PRO A 55 -15.42 1.50 1.91
CA PRO A 55 -14.63 2.22 2.92
C PRO A 55 -13.50 1.40 3.54
N LYS A 56 -13.60 0.06 3.51
CA LYS A 56 -12.62 -0.87 4.10
C LYS A 56 -11.47 -1.23 3.15
N LEU A 57 -11.58 -0.88 1.87
CA LEU A 57 -10.57 -1.21 0.87
C LEU A 57 -9.31 -0.38 1.04
N GLU A 58 -8.15 -0.96 0.77
CA GLU A 58 -6.95 -0.16 0.62
C GLU A 58 -7.03 0.74 -0.62
N ILE A 59 -6.19 1.79 -0.66
CA ILE A 59 -6.15 2.76 -1.77
C ILE A 59 -5.95 2.06 -3.13
N ARG A 60 -5.08 1.05 -3.18
CA ARG A 60 -4.77 0.29 -4.40
C ARG A 60 -5.98 -0.53 -4.87
N GLU A 61 -6.65 -1.21 -3.95
CA GLU A 61 -7.85 -1.99 -4.25
C GLU A 61 -9.00 -1.08 -4.70
N LEU A 62 -9.17 0.06 -4.02
CA LEU A 62 -10.17 1.05 -4.38
C LEU A 62 -9.94 1.61 -5.79
N PHE A 63 -8.68 1.89 -6.16
CA PHE A 63 -8.32 2.30 -7.52
C PHE A 63 -8.72 1.25 -8.55
N LEU A 64 -8.33 -0.02 -8.34
CA LEU A 64 -8.59 -1.10 -9.29
C LEU A 64 -10.09 -1.33 -9.47
N ILE A 65 -10.86 -1.29 -8.38
CA ILE A 65 -12.32 -1.37 -8.45
C ILE A 65 -12.89 -0.17 -9.22
N ALA A 66 -12.42 1.05 -8.94
CA ALA A 66 -12.89 2.25 -9.62
C ALA A 66 -12.61 2.22 -11.12
N GLU A 67 -11.41 1.80 -11.51
CA GLU A 67 -11.01 1.62 -12.91
C GLU A 67 -11.92 0.63 -13.64
N GLN A 68 -12.11 -0.56 -13.07
CA GLN A 68 -12.92 -1.58 -13.73
C GLN A 68 -14.40 -1.19 -13.81
N VAL A 69 -14.94 -0.52 -12.78
CA VAL A 69 -16.29 0.03 -12.81
C VAL A 69 -16.40 1.14 -13.85
N PHE A 70 -15.41 2.03 -13.96
CA PHE A 70 -15.37 3.08 -14.98
C PHE A 70 -15.35 2.49 -16.39
N MET A 71 -14.48 1.52 -16.66
CA MET A 71 -14.34 0.87 -17.96
C MET A 71 -15.63 0.20 -18.43
N LYS A 72 -16.44 -0.36 -17.51
CA LYS A 72 -17.72 -1.01 -17.86
C LYS A 72 -18.90 -0.04 -17.90
N SER A 73 -18.89 1.00 -17.07
CA SER A 73 -20.03 1.93 -16.96
C SER A 73 -19.92 3.15 -17.87
N GLY A 74 -18.70 3.59 -18.20
CA GLY A 74 -18.43 4.86 -18.89
C GLY A 74 -18.75 6.12 -18.07
N VAL A 75 -19.06 5.97 -16.78
CA VAL A 75 -19.52 7.08 -15.92
C VAL A 75 -18.32 7.92 -15.46
N LEU A 76 -18.23 9.16 -15.94
CA LEU A 76 -17.06 10.03 -15.71
C LEU A 76 -16.84 10.39 -14.23
N GLU A 77 -17.88 10.29 -13.40
CA GLU A 77 -17.87 10.57 -11.97
C GLU A 77 -17.09 9.53 -11.16
N VAL A 78 -16.85 8.34 -11.73
CA VAL A 78 -16.03 7.28 -11.13
C VAL A 78 -14.67 7.13 -11.80
N ASN A 79 -14.31 8.02 -12.73
CA ASN A 79 -12.99 7.97 -13.38
C ASN A 79 -11.88 8.12 -12.32
N PRO A 80 -11.04 7.09 -12.11
CA PRO A 80 -9.99 7.13 -11.09
C PRO A 80 -8.94 8.23 -11.32
N GLU A 81 -8.69 8.66 -12.55
CA GLU A 81 -7.72 9.73 -12.86
C GLU A 81 -8.06 11.06 -12.16
N LYS A 82 -9.33 11.28 -11.81
CA LYS A 82 -9.76 12.47 -11.06
C LYS A 82 -9.36 12.43 -9.58
N TYR A 83 -9.18 11.24 -9.02
CA TYR A 83 -9.06 11.02 -7.57
C TYR A 83 -7.67 10.56 -7.14
N PHE A 84 -6.93 9.88 -8.02
CA PHE A 84 -5.62 9.30 -7.74
C PHE A 84 -4.51 10.05 -8.48
N THR A 85 -3.32 10.05 -7.88
CA THR A 85 -2.10 10.59 -8.49
C THR A 85 -1.42 9.55 -9.38
N GLU A 86 -0.55 9.98 -10.29
CA GLU A 86 0.19 9.07 -11.18
C GLU A 86 1.00 8.01 -10.42
N VAL A 87 1.55 8.37 -9.25
CA VAL A 87 2.30 7.45 -8.38
C VAL A 87 1.36 6.38 -7.81
N GLU A 88 0.18 6.76 -7.34
CA GLU A 88 -0.83 5.84 -6.82
C GLU A 88 -1.34 4.89 -7.92
N THR A 89 -1.60 5.43 -9.12
CA THR A 89 -1.98 4.67 -10.31
C THR A 89 -0.94 3.60 -10.64
N LYS A 90 0.34 3.99 -10.76
CA LYS A 90 1.43 3.04 -11.04
C LYS A 90 1.55 1.96 -9.97
N SER A 91 1.42 2.33 -8.70
CA SER A 91 1.47 1.37 -7.59
C SER A 91 0.27 0.44 -7.55
N ALA A 92 -0.90 0.86 -8.03
CA ALA A 92 -2.09 0.02 -8.06
C ALA A 92 -2.03 -1.00 -9.21
N HIS A 93 -1.47 -0.64 -10.36
CA HIS A 93 -1.32 -1.59 -11.48
C HIS A 93 -0.34 -2.73 -11.21
N THR A 94 0.62 -2.54 -10.32
CA THR A 94 1.55 -3.60 -9.90
C THR A 94 1.07 -4.36 -8.66
N TYR A 95 -0.10 -4.00 -8.12
CA TYR A 95 -0.67 -4.65 -6.95
C TYR A 95 -1.13 -6.08 -7.26
N SER A 96 -0.90 -6.99 -6.30
CA SER A 96 -1.53 -8.30 -6.25
C SER A 96 -1.94 -8.62 -4.80
N GLU A 97 -3.16 -9.12 -4.62
CA GLU A 97 -3.70 -9.54 -3.31
C GLU A 97 -2.95 -10.76 -2.75
N SER A 98 -2.36 -11.62 -3.59
CA SER A 98 -1.52 -12.72 -3.09
C SER A 98 -0.22 -12.23 -2.45
N ILE A 99 0.20 -11.00 -2.80
CA ILE A 99 1.35 -10.29 -2.22
C ILE A 99 0.91 -9.40 -1.05
N LYS A 100 -0.37 -9.44 -0.60
CA LYS A 100 -0.78 -8.71 0.62
C LYS A 100 0.14 -9.12 1.76
N ARG A 101 0.85 -8.11 2.26
CA ARG A 101 1.82 -8.23 3.33
C ARG A 101 1.13 -8.86 4.54
N GLU A 102 1.80 -9.81 5.17
CA GLU A 102 1.45 -10.23 6.53
C GLU A 102 1.33 -8.97 7.39
N ASP A 103 0.11 -8.62 7.80
CA ASP A 103 -0.11 -7.56 8.77
C ASP A 103 0.67 -7.93 10.04
N ILE A 104 1.52 -7.01 10.52
CA ILE A 104 2.17 -7.17 11.82
C ILE A 104 1.13 -6.81 12.87
N ASP A 105 0.58 -7.82 13.54
CA ASP A 105 -0.35 -7.65 14.64
C ASP A 105 0.32 -7.06 15.89
N PHE A 106 -0.39 -6.17 16.57
CA PHE A 106 0.04 -5.57 17.83
C PHE A 106 -0.44 -6.40 19.04
N PRO A 107 0.35 -6.48 20.13
CA PRO A 107 1.63 -5.80 20.36
C PRO A 107 2.83 -6.50 19.70
N ILE A 108 3.75 -5.70 19.14
CA ILE A 108 5.02 -6.23 18.61
C ILE A 108 5.91 -6.65 19.78
N THR A 109 6.26 -7.94 19.82
CA THR A 109 7.16 -8.49 20.83
C THR A 109 8.53 -8.76 20.22
N PHE A 110 9.55 -8.07 20.73
CA PHE A 110 10.94 -8.32 20.36
C PHE A 110 11.56 -9.34 21.32
N THR A 111 12.00 -10.48 20.79
CA THR A 111 12.69 -11.51 21.55
C THR A 111 14.21 -11.29 21.53
N ASN A 112 14.91 -11.76 22.56
CA ASN A 112 16.38 -11.65 22.68
C ASN A 112 16.92 -10.21 22.74
N ALA A 113 16.17 -9.28 23.33
CA ALA A 113 16.65 -7.94 23.62
C ALA A 113 17.76 -7.98 24.69
N THR A 114 18.93 -7.44 24.36
CA THR A 114 20.04 -7.27 25.31
C THR A 114 19.99 -5.87 25.88
N VAL A 115 20.06 -5.75 27.22
CA VAL A 115 20.13 -4.45 27.89
C VAL A 115 21.55 -3.90 27.74
N VAL A 116 21.67 -2.70 27.15
CA VAL A 116 22.96 -2.04 26.91
C VAL A 116 23.24 -0.90 27.91
N GLY A 117 22.25 -0.57 28.77
CA GLY A 117 22.34 0.45 29.82
C GLY A 117 21.31 1.58 29.65
N ASN A 118 20.98 2.31 30.72
CA ASN A 118 20.08 3.49 30.72
C ASN A 118 18.83 3.35 29.83
N ALA A 119 17.99 2.33 30.09
CA ALA A 119 16.77 2.05 29.31
C ALA A 119 16.99 1.85 27.79
N THR A 120 18.22 1.56 27.37
CA THR A 120 18.58 1.23 26.00
C THR A 120 18.63 -0.29 25.82
N TYR A 121 18.00 -0.76 24.75
CA TYR A 121 17.92 -2.17 24.39
C TYR A 121 18.49 -2.36 22.99
N MET A 122 19.22 -3.46 22.80
CA MET A 122 19.71 -3.90 21.51
C MET A 122 19.00 -5.20 21.14
N VAL A 123 18.43 -5.25 19.94
CA VAL A 123 17.71 -6.43 19.42
C VAL A 123 18.34 -6.82 18.09
N THR A 124 18.64 -8.11 17.92
CA THR A 124 19.05 -8.66 16.64
C THR A 124 17.82 -9.16 15.88
N MET A 125 17.65 -8.72 14.64
CA MET A 125 16.56 -9.17 13.78
C MET A 125 17.00 -9.25 12.32
N SER A 126 16.26 -10.02 11.51
CA SER A 126 16.57 -10.14 10.09
C SER A 126 16.29 -8.83 9.35
N ILE A 127 17.02 -8.59 8.25
CA ILE A 127 16.76 -7.45 7.36
C ILE A 127 15.34 -7.50 6.77
N GLN A 128 14.79 -8.70 6.57
CA GLN A 128 13.42 -8.91 6.09
C GLN A 128 12.40 -8.39 7.11
N THR A 129 12.63 -8.63 8.42
CA THR A 129 11.81 -8.09 9.51
C THR A 129 11.86 -6.57 9.54
N ILE A 130 13.05 -5.98 9.37
CA ILE A 130 13.22 -4.52 9.28
C ILE A 130 12.43 -3.98 8.08
N ASN A 131 12.55 -4.61 6.91
CA ASN A 131 11.82 -4.19 5.72
C ASN A 131 10.31 -4.25 5.93
N LYS A 132 9.79 -5.33 6.54
CA LYS A 132 8.36 -5.43 6.89
C LYS A 132 7.92 -4.29 7.81
N LEU A 133 8.68 -3.96 8.86
CA LEU A 133 8.35 -2.87 9.78
C LEU A 133 8.36 -1.49 9.09
N ILE A 134 9.31 -1.24 8.18
CA ILE A 134 9.35 0.00 7.38
C ILE A 134 8.17 0.07 6.43
N GLU A 135 7.90 -1.03 5.72
CA GLU A 135 6.80 -1.16 4.77
C GLU A 135 5.42 -0.98 5.42
N SER A 136 5.29 -1.40 6.68
CA SER A 136 4.10 -1.19 7.52
C SER A 136 4.08 0.17 8.24
N GLN A 137 5.04 1.06 7.97
CA GLN A 137 5.19 2.38 8.61
C GLN A 137 5.35 2.34 10.14
N LEU A 138 5.79 1.21 10.68
CA LEU A 138 6.01 0.99 12.13
C LEU A 138 7.42 1.39 12.56
N LEU A 139 8.33 1.51 11.60
CA LEU A 139 9.70 1.96 11.82
C LEU A 139 9.98 3.17 10.93
N GLY A 140 10.19 4.32 11.56
CA GLY A 140 10.68 5.54 10.90
C GLY A 140 12.19 5.66 11.06
N TYR A 141 12.88 6.13 10.01
CA TYR A 141 14.29 6.49 10.11
C TYR A 141 14.41 7.98 10.42
N ASP A 142 14.84 8.31 11.63
CA ASP A 142 15.13 9.68 12.02
C ASP A 142 16.64 9.95 11.88
N PHE A 143 16.98 10.83 10.93
CA PHE A 143 18.36 11.24 10.65
C PHE A 143 18.98 12.04 11.80
N GLU A 144 18.19 12.72 12.63
CA GLU A 144 18.70 13.56 13.74
C GLU A 144 19.19 12.71 14.92
N LEU A 145 18.72 11.47 15.04
CA LEU A 145 19.12 10.53 16.10
C LEU A 145 20.43 9.78 15.78
N GLN A 146 21.02 9.97 14.60
CA GLN A 146 22.28 9.30 14.22
C GLN A 146 23.50 10.05 14.77
N ARG A 147 24.35 9.36 15.57
CA ARG A 147 25.61 9.93 16.11
C ARG A 147 26.66 10.34 15.05
N GLU A 148 26.50 9.94 13.78
CA GLU A 148 27.44 10.22 12.69
C GLU A 148 26.74 10.43 11.32
N ALA A 149 25.83 11.40 11.24
CA ALA A 149 25.31 11.83 9.93
C ALA A 149 26.44 12.47 9.11
N LYS A 150 26.77 11.88 7.94
CA LYS A 150 27.75 12.46 7.01
C LYS A 150 27.04 13.35 6.01
N PHE A 151 27.32 14.65 6.06
CA PHE A 151 26.82 15.62 5.08
C PHE A 151 27.78 15.68 3.90
N ILE A 152 27.33 15.26 2.71
CA ILE A 152 28.11 15.42 1.47
C ILE A 152 27.56 16.63 0.71
N ARG A 153 28.44 17.61 0.48
CA ARG A 153 28.12 18.80 -0.33
C ARG A 153 28.40 18.48 -1.80
N GLN A 154 27.37 18.54 -2.64
CA GLN A 154 27.52 18.32 -4.07
C GLN A 154 28.07 19.58 -4.78
N LYS A 155 28.54 19.41 -6.03
CA LYS A 155 29.12 20.49 -6.85
C LYS A 155 28.14 21.62 -7.16
N ASP A 156 26.84 21.37 -7.03
CA ASP A 156 25.74 22.32 -7.21
C ASP A 156 25.32 23.03 -5.89
N ASN A 157 26.11 22.86 -4.82
CA ASN A 157 25.83 23.40 -3.49
C ASN A 157 24.63 22.77 -2.75
N SER A 158 24.03 21.70 -3.27
CA SER A 158 22.99 20.95 -2.57
C SER A 158 23.58 20.04 -1.49
N ILE A 159 22.86 19.89 -0.38
CA ILE A 159 23.21 18.97 0.73
C ILE A 159 22.33 17.74 0.56
N ARG A 160 22.95 16.57 0.37
CA ARG A 160 22.25 15.28 0.37
C ARG A 160 22.69 14.47 1.59
N MET A 161 21.71 13.97 2.34
CA MET A 161 21.94 13.06 3.46
C MET A 161 22.03 11.63 2.91
N GLU A 162 23.17 10.98 3.07
CA GLU A 162 23.32 9.55 2.79
C GLU A 162 23.53 8.79 4.10
N PRO A 163 22.82 7.67 4.32
CA PRO A 163 23.04 6.85 5.50
C PRO A 163 24.44 6.23 5.46
N THR A 164 25.18 6.32 6.57
CA THR A 164 26.49 5.69 6.74
C THR A 164 26.33 4.16 6.76
N LEU A 165 26.47 3.52 5.61
CA LEU A 165 26.51 2.05 5.49
C LEU A 165 27.90 1.52 5.85
N ASN A 166 27.98 0.69 6.89
CA ASN A 166 29.22 0.02 7.27
C ASN A 166 29.38 -1.24 6.39
N LYS A 167 30.00 -1.08 5.21
CA LYS A 167 30.09 -2.12 4.16
C LYS A 167 30.81 -3.41 4.60
N LYS A 168 31.58 -3.39 5.70
CA LYS A 168 32.25 -4.59 6.22
C LYS A 168 31.28 -5.70 6.67
N ASN A 169 30.04 -5.37 7.02
CA ASN A 169 29.03 -6.36 7.42
C ASN A 169 28.20 -6.91 6.24
N VAL A 170 28.41 -6.42 5.02
CA VAL A 170 27.61 -6.79 3.83
C VAL A 170 28.32 -7.84 2.97
N GLU A 171 29.64 -8.03 3.14
CA GLU A 171 30.42 -8.99 2.34
C GLU A 171 30.43 -10.42 2.94
N GLU A 172 29.80 -10.65 4.10
CA GLU A 172 29.74 -11.97 4.77
C GLU A 172 28.35 -12.67 4.71
N ILE A 173 27.44 -12.25 3.83
CA ILE A 173 26.14 -12.92 3.61
C ILE A 173 26.01 -13.40 2.16
#